data_AF-A0A924HK52-F1
#
_entry.id   AF-A0A924HK52-F1
#
_cell.length_a   1.000
_cell.length_b   1.000
_cell.length_c   1.000
_cell.angle_alpha   90.00
_cell.angle_beta   90.00
_cell.angle_gamma   90.00
#
_symmetry.space_group_name_H-M   'P 1'
#
loop_
_entity.id
_entity.type
_entity.pdbx_description
1 polymer ?
#
loop_
_entity_poly.entity_id
_entity_poly.type
_entity_poly.pdbx_seq_one_letter_code
_entity_poly.pdbx_strand_id
1 'polypeptide(L)'
;MKPNDENAKLPPEQRPFRILIISGSDRRQYNCPGVDSKSRTLMLKMAEMLPQDWEIDYEDLGNVYARARIQSCNACVSSSMALCVYPCNCYEKDSSKEPDLMWDLDMYARFDMSDAWAIIGPVNWYSCSSNLKLMFDRMVCMNGGNPDENTIDHKDPEKAMALEHTHQWKEMSLNHLEGRTAAFFCYGDEGGDEMDENNVPKILQHKNYFDGNAEPFKDMRDAYAPLVWQCRYGGVEVPDDLWKYCTSGKGKKYSDNQAEDVIKEDEFMNTFATWVNNFENLVREKGKIPSNKYRAYGYKPPTNLWQEAKTGIRSWMLRFGINPDNSSPEKQKELGLNKDTRLFPKKSEGEKLRE
;
A
#
# COMPACT_ATOMS: atom_id res chain seq x y z
N MET A 1 11.76 14.91 17.14
CA MET A 1 11.76 14.09 18.37
C MET A 1 11.54 12.62 17.99
N LYS A 2 11.90 11.65 18.84
CA LYS A 2 11.46 10.26 18.63
C LYS A 2 9.93 10.23 18.63
N PRO A 3 9.26 9.50 17.72
CA PRO A 3 7.81 9.35 17.76
C PRO A 3 7.36 8.80 19.11
N ASN A 4 6.29 9.37 19.66
CA ASN A 4 5.64 8.88 20.87
C ASN A 4 4.17 8.58 20.58
N ASP A 5 3.83 7.31 20.42
CA ASP A 5 2.48 6.86 20.08
C ASP A 5 1.42 7.27 21.11
N GLU A 6 1.81 7.51 22.36
CA GLU A 6 0.88 8.00 23.39
C GLU A 6 0.32 9.39 23.08
N ASN A 7 1.04 10.20 22.28
CA ASN A 7 0.55 11.50 21.84
C ASN A 7 -0.67 11.40 20.92
N ALA A 8 -0.94 10.23 20.33
CA ALA A 8 -2.15 9.99 19.54
C ALA A 8 -3.45 9.96 20.37
N LYS A 9 -3.34 9.93 21.71
CA LYS A 9 -4.45 10.09 22.66
C LYS A 9 -4.79 11.56 22.93
N LEU A 10 -3.86 12.47 22.63
CA LEU A 10 -4.05 13.90 22.84
C LEU A 10 -4.83 14.51 21.68
N PRO A 11 -5.62 15.56 21.94
CA PRO A 11 -6.24 16.32 20.85
C PRO A 11 -5.17 17.04 20.01
N PRO A 12 -5.44 17.35 18.73
CA PRO A 12 -4.43 17.88 17.80
C PRO A 12 -3.64 19.07 18.34
N GLU A 13 -4.29 20.00 19.04
CA GLU A 13 -3.65 21.19 19.60
C GLU A 13 -2.62 20.91 20.71
N GLN A 14 -2.65 19.72 21.33
CA GLN A 14 -1.77 19.34 22.46
C GLN A 14 -0.66 18.34 22.09
N ARG A 15 -0.65 17.79 20.88
CA ARG A 15 0.41 16.89 20.39
C ARG A 15 1.32 17.59 19.37
N PRO A 16 2.57 17.16 19.15
CA PRO A 16 3.35 17.61 18.00
C PRO A 16 2.72 17.19 16.66
N PHE A 17 3.20 17.77 15.56
CA PHE A 17 2.95 17.21 14.24
C PHE A 17 3.56 15.82 14.14
N ARG A 18 2.88 14.89 13.48
CA ARG A 18 3.41 13.56 13.22
C ARG A 18 3.45 13.25 11.73
N ILE A 19 4.63 12.92 11.24
CA ILE A 19 4.89 12.61 9.83
C ILE A 19 5.32 11.16 9.72
N LEU A 20 4.74 10.42 8.77
CA LEU A 20 5.19 9.08 8.40
C LEU A 20 5.92 9.13 7.05
N ILE A 21 7.21 8.78 7.04
CA ILE A 21 8.03 8.70 5.83
C ILE A 21 8.23 7.23 5.45
N ILE A 22 7.89 6.85 4.23
CA ILE A 22 7.98 5.48 3.73
C ILE A 22 9.03 5.38 2.63
N SER A 23 10.05 4.55 2.86
CA SER A 23 10.91 4.04 1.79
C SER A 23 10.24 2.87 1.09
N GLY A 24 9.86 3.07 -0.16
CA GLY A 24 9.14 2.13 -1.01
C GLY A 24 10.04 1.31 -1.94
N SER A 25 11.34 1.15 -1.68
CA SER A 25 12.21 0.30 -2.52
C SER A 25 12.05 -1.19 -2.20
N ASP A 26 12.15 -2.07 -3.21
CA ASP A 26 12.14 -3.53 -3.03
C ASP A 26 13.49 -4.09 -2.53
N ARG A 27 14.58 -3.30 -2.57
CA ARG A 27 15.90 -3.73 -2.07
C ARG A 27 15.87 -4.04 -0.58
N ARG A 28 16.46 -5.18 -0.21
CA ARG A 28 16.58 -5.65 1.17
C ARG A 28 18.00 -5.47 1.69
N GLN A 29 18.14 -4.78 2.81
CA GLN A 29 19.42 -4.66 3.50
C GLN A 29 19.93 -6.06 3.90
N TYR A 30 21.20 -6.33 3.61
CA TYR A 30 21.92 -7.58 3.90
C TYR A 30 21.49 -8.84 3.12
N ASN A 31 20.55 -8.73 2.16
CA ASN A 31 20.14 -9.88 1.31
C ASN A 31 20.23 -9.60 -0.20
N CYS A 32 20.27 -8.32 -0.59
CA CYS A 32 20.37 -7.92 -1.99
C CYS A 32 21.80 -7.44 -2.30
N PRO A 33 22.41 -7.81 -3.45
CA PRO A 33 23.67 -7.22 -3.88
C PRO A 33 23.48 -5.69 -4.05
N GLY A 34 24.22 -4.89 -3.28
CA GLY A 34 24.06 -3.42 -3.25
C GLY A 34 23.25 -2.85 -2.06
N VAL A 35 23.24 -3.57 -0.92
CA VAL A 35 22.80 -3.22 0.45
C VAL A 35 21.71 -2.14 0.59
N ASP A 36 22.05 -0.85 0.47
CA ASP A 36 21.14 0.26 0.76
C ASP A 36 20.49 0.82 -0.51
N SER A 37 19.20 1.19 -0.40
CA SER A 37 18.45 1.78 -1.51
C SER A 37 18.59 3.31 -1.55
N LYS A 38 18.41 3.89 -2.75
CA LYS A 38 18.26 5.34 -2.91
C LYS A 38 17.09 5.87 -2.07
N SER A 39 15.94 5.19 -2.12
CA SER A 39 14.75 5.53 -1.34
C SER A 39 15.01 5.58 0.16
N ARG A 40 15.76 4.61 0.72
CA ARG A 40 16.20 4.63 2.13
C ARG A 40 17.05 5.84 2.44
N THR A 41 18.03 6.12 1.59
CA THR A 41 18.94 7.27 1.74
C THR A 41 18.15 8.59 1.76
N LEU A 42 17.21 8.74 0.83
CA LEU A 42 16.34 9.92 0.74
C LEU A 42 15.37 10.03 1.92
N MET A 43 14.78 8.92 2.38
CA MET A 43 13.93 8.87 3.57
C MET A 43 14.67 9.38 4.81
N LEU A 44 15.89 8.89 5.05
CA LEU A 44 16.71 9.35 6.18
C LEU A 44 17.09 10.83 6.03
N LYS A 45 17.40 11.28 4.82
CA LYS A 45 17.73 12.68 4.55
C LYS A 45 16.53 13.61 4.77
N MET A 46 15.32 13.20 4.36
CA MET A 46 14.10 13.96 4.64
C MET A 46 13.85 14.06 6.15
N ALA A 47 14.08 12.98 6.91
CA ALA A 47 13.93 13.00 8.36
C ALA A 47 14.87 14.01 9.05
N GLU A 48 16.07 14.21 8.52
CA GLU A 48 17.02 15.24 8.98
C GLU A 48 16.62 16.66 8.56
N MET A 49 15.97 16.80 7.40
CA MET A 49 15.56 18.10 6.86
C MET A 49 14.30 18.66 7.51
N LEU A 50 13.38 17.79 7.95
CA LEU A 50 12.13 18.23 8.58
C LEU A 50 12.36 18.85 9.98
N PRO A 51 11.42 19.67 10.46
CA PRO A 51 11.51 20.29 11.78
C PRO A 51 11.66 19.25 12.90
N GLN A 52 12.67 19.44 13.74
CA GLN A 52 13.02 18.45 14.77
C GLN A 52 12.09 18.48 15.99
N ASP A 53 11.21 19.46 16.10
CA ASP A 53 10.08 19.50 17.04
C ASP A 53 8.89 18.66 16.58
N TRP A 54 8.88 18.19 15.33
CA TRP A 54 7.91 17.22 14.84
C TRP A 54 8.28 15.79 15.28
N GLU A 55 7.28 14.91 15.32
CA GLU A 55 7.47 13.47 15.42
C GLU A 55 7.65 12.89 14.03
N ILE A 56 8.90 12.52 13.74
CA ILE A 56 9.24 11.91 12.45
C ILE A 56 9.29 10.41 12.62
N ASP A 57 8.23 9.75 12.15
CA ASP A 57 8.10 8.31 12.06
C ASP A 57 8.53 7.86 10.66
N TYR A 58 9.32 6.80 10.53
CA TYR A 58 9.72 6.31 9.22
C TYR A 58 9.82 4.79 9.16
N GLU A 59 9.56 4.23 7.99
CA GLU A 59 9.71 2.80 7.73
C GLU A 59 10.27 2.56 6.35
N ASP A 60 11.10 1.52 6.24
CA ASP A 60 11.63 1.06 4.97
C ASP A 60 11.04 -0.31 4.65
N LEU A 61 10.08 -0.36 3.73
CA LEU A 61 9.26 -1.55 3.47
C LEU A 61 10.07 -2.73 2.93
N GLY A 62 11.21 -2.45 2.26
CA GLY A 62 12.11 -3.50 1.80
C GLY A 62 12.97 -4.09 2.93
N ASN A 63 13.06 -3.41 4.06
CA ASN A 63 14.29 -3.44 4.84
C ASN A 63 14.20 -4.23 6.12
N VAL A 64 14.54 -5.51 5.99
CA VAL A 64 15.64 -6.19 6.70
C VAL A 64 15.59 -7.65 6.26
N TYR A 65 16.74 -8.30 6.11
CA TYR A 65 16.81 -9.75 5.86
C TYR A 65 15.92 -10.54 6.84
N ALA A 66 15.23 -11.56 6.34
CA ALA A 66 14.36 -12.43 7.13
C ALA A 66 13.15 -11.77 7.85
N ARG A 67 12.79 -10.50 7.57
CA ARG A 67 11.48 -9.97 7.94
C ARG A 67 10.35 -10.60 7.11
N ALA A 68 9.14 -10.58 7.68
CA ALA A 68 7.91 -10.93 6.99
C ALA A 68 7.76 -10.12 5.68
N ARG A 69 7.00 -10.68 4.74
CA ARG A 69 6.57 -9.96 3.54
C ARG A 69 5.25 -9.27 3.84
N ILE A 70 4.92 -8.23 3.08
CA ILE A 70 3.55 -7.75 3.03
C ILE A 70 2.74 -8.80 2.27
N GLN A 71 1.73 -9.35 2.92
CA GLN A 71 0.84 -10.30 2.28
C GLN A 71 -0.15 -9.55 1.36
N SER A 72 -0.59 -10.20 0.29
CA SER A 72 -1.50 -9.58 -0.69
C SER A 72 -2.90 -9.31 -0.13
N CYS A 73 -3.64 -8.37 -0.69
CA CYS A 73 -5.05 -8.21 -0.34
C CYS A 73 -5.86 -9.43 -0.81
N ASN A 74 -6.79 -9.92 0.03
CA ASN A 74 -7.74 -10.98 -0.35
C ASN A 74 -8.95 -10.46 -1.14
N ALA A 75 -8.96 -9.17 -1.49
CA ALA A 75 -10.00 -8.53 -2.29
C ALA A 75 -11.43 -8.68 -1.74
N CYS A 76 -11.61 -8.57 -0.41
CA CYS A 76 -12.93 -8.63 0.23
C CYS A 76 -13.94 -7.63 -0.35
N VAL A 77 -13.46 -6.44 -0.75
CA VAL A 77 -14.25 -5.39 -1.40
C VAL A 77 -14.90 -5.84 -2.71
N SER A 78 -14.32 -6.83 -3.41
CA SER A 78 -14.91 -7.39 -4.64
C SER A 78 -16.19 -8.18 -4.41
N SER A 79 -16.53 -8.47 -3.14
CA SER A 79 -17.83 -9.02 -2.74
C SER A 79 -18.75 -7.94 -2.19
N SER A 80 -18.24 -7.08 -1.29
CA SER A 80 -18.97 -5.99 -0.64
C SER A 80 -17.97 -5.09 0.11
N MET A 81 -18.16 -3.76 0.11
CA MET A 81 -17.29 -2.89 0.92
C MET A 81 -17.44 -3.18 2.43
N ALA A 82 -18.62 -3.63 2.87
CA ALA A 82 -18.86 -4.03 4.25
C ALA A 82 -18.06 -5.28 4.69
N LEU A 83 -17.54 -6.07 3.74
CA LEU A 83 -16.66 -7.20 4.01
C LEU A 83 -15.19 -6.76 4.17
N CYS A 84 -14.83 -5.58 3.65
CA CYS A 84 -13.49 -5.03 3.75
C CYS A 84 -13.34 -4.28 5.08
N VAL A 85 -12.91 -4.98 6.14
CA VAL A 85 -12.80 -4.41 7.49
C VAL A 85 -11.64 -3.43 7.61
N TYR A 86 -11.81 -2.36 8.39
CA TYR A 86 -10.76 -1.40 8.77
C TYR A 86 -10.54 -1.41 10.30
N PRO A 87 -9.31 -1.66 10.79
CA PRO A 87 -8.14 -2.18 10.06
C PRO A 87 -8.38 -3.57 9.45
N CYS A 88 -7.62 -3.91 8.40
CA CYS A 88 -7.84 -5.15 7.64
C CYS A 88 -7.68 -6.43 8.48
N ASN A 89 -8.73 -7.24 8.55
CA ASN A 89 -8.78 -8.50 9.31
C ASN A 89 -8.36 -9.77 8.52
N CYS A 90 -7.75 -9.59 7.35
CA CYS A 90 -7.32 -10.73 6.53
C CYS A 90 -6.07 -11.43 7.09
N TYR A 91 -5.23 -10.71 7.84
CA TYR A 91 -4.05 -11.24 8.52
C TYR A 91 -4.02 -10.70 9.95
N GLU A 92 -3.09 -11.19 10.75
CA GLU A 92 -2.94 -10.85 12.16
C GLU A 92 -1.45 -10.65 12.50
N LYS A 93 -1.21 -9.93 13.59
CA LYS A 93 0.13 -9.67 14.11
C LYS A 93 0.78 -10.95 14.62
N ASP A 94 2.08 -11.12 14.35
CA ASP A 94 2.89 -12.26 14.83
C ASP A 94 2.39 -13.65 14.38
N SER A 95 1.63 -13.72 13.27
CA SER A 95 1.16 -15.00 12.74
C SER A 95 2.31 -15.88 12.26
N SER A 96 2.42 -17.09 12.82
CA SER A 96 3.39 -18.09 12.34
C SER A 96 2.95 -18.80 11.05
N LYS A 97 1.64 -18.79 10.75
CA LYS A 97 1.06 -19.43 9.57
C LYS A 97 1.07 -18.50 8.37
N GLU A 98 0.73 -17.23 8.60
CA GLU A 98 0.64 -16.18 7.58
C GLU A 98 1.35 -14.90 8.06
N PRO A 99 2.69 -14.90 8.19
CA PRO A 99 3.43 -13.72 8.65
C PRO A 99 3.15 -12.50 7.75
N ASP A 100 2.78 -11.36 8.33
CA ASP A 100 2.40 -10.15 7.58
C ASP A 100 3.10 -8.90 8.14
N LEU A 101 3.96 -8.30 7.32
CA LEU A 101 4.76 -7.14 7.71
C LEU A 101 3.91 -5.92 8.11
N MET A 102 2.74 -5.74 7.49
CA MET A 102 1.86 -4.60 7.80
C MET A 102 1.36 -4.63 9.25
N TRP A 103 0.99 -5.81 9.75
CA TRP A 103 0.55 -6.00 11.12
C TRP A 103 1.72 -6.02 12.11
N ASP A 104 2.83 -6.66 11.76
CA ASP A 104 4.02 -6.72 12.61
C ASP A 104 4.59 -5.32 12.90
N LEU A 105 4.42 -4.37 11.97
CA LEU A 105 4.87 -2.98 12.08
C LEU A 105 3.78 -1.98 12.51
N ASP A 106 2.58 -2.47 12.84
CA ASP A 106 1.42 -1.64 13.22
C ASP A 106 1.08 -0.53 12.18
N MET A 107 1.27 -0.83 10.89
CA MET A 107 1.21 0.19 9.82
C MET A 107 -0.11 0.94 9.75
N TYR A 108 -1.25 0.25 9.93
CA TYR A 108 -2.56 0.92 9.95
C TYR A 108 -2.65 1.99 11.04
N ALA A 109 -2.13 1.71 12.24
CA ALA A 109 -2.09 2.67 13.33
C ALA A 109 -1.14 3.83 13.02
N ARG A 110 0.03 3.57 12.42
CA ARG A 110 1.01 4.62 12.05
C ARG A 110 0.45 5.57 11.00
N PHE A 111 -0.30 5.07 10.02
CA PHE A 111 -1.03 5.91 9.05
C PHE A 111 -2.14 6.73 9.72
N ASP A 112 -2.91 6.13 10.64
CA ASP A 112 -3.94 6.84 11.43
C ASP A 112 -3.33 7.93 12.31
N MET A 113 -2.23 7.68 13.02
CA MET A 113 -1.65 8.68 13.93
C MET A 113 -1.01 9.89 13.22
N SER A 114 -0.68 9.77 11.94
CA SER A 114 0.09 10.77 11.21
C SER A 114 -0.79 11.85 10.59
N ASP A 115 -0.33 13.10 10.66
CA ASP A 115 -0.95 14.25 9.99
C ASP A 115 -0.70 14.21 8.47
N ALA A 116 0.48 13.75 8.08
CA ALA A 116 0.88 13.63 6.70
C ALA A 116 1.83 12.44 6.45
N TRP A 117 1.84 11.97 5.21
CA TRP A 117 2.66 10.86 4.74
C TRP A 117 3.58 11.31 3.61
N ALA A 118 4.81 10.83 3.62
CA ALA A 118 5.79 11.07 2.56
C ALA A 118 6.26 9.72 2.02
N ILE A 119 5.87 9.38 0.79
CA ILE A 119 6.23 8.12 0.13
C ILE A 119 7.34 8.39 -0.87
N ILE A 120 8.47 7.71 -0.72
CA ILE A 120 9.63 7.86 -1.60
C ILE A 120 9.92 6.50 -2.22
N GLY A 121 9.98 6.38 -3.55
CA GLY A 121 10.18 5.08 -4.18
C GLY A 121 10.64 5.10 -5.63
N PRO A 122 11.20 3.98 -6.14
CA PRO A 122 11.58 3.87 -7.53
C PRO A 122 10.37 3.66 -8.44
N VAL A 123 10.53 3.97 -9.72
CA VAL A 123 9.70 3.42 -10.79
C VAL A 123 10.30 2.08 -11.22
N ASN A 124 9.54 1.01 -11.05
CA ASN A 124 9.87 -0.34 -11.52
C ASN A 124 8.93 -0.67 -12.68
N TRP A 125 9.45 -0.84 -13.90
CA TRP A 125 8.67 -1.23 -15.08
C TRP A 125 7.37 -0.42 -15.26
N TYR A 126 7.49 0.91 -15.39
CA TYR A 126 6.34 1.81 -15.57
C TYR A 126 5.29 1.73 -14.44
N SER A 127 5.71 1.37 -13.22
CA SER A 127 4.84 1.29 -12.05
C SER A 127 5.62 1.57 -10.76
N CYS A 128 4.90 1.68 -9.65
CA CYS A 128 5.51 1.64 -8.32
C CYS A 128 6.13 0.27 -8.01
N SER A 129 6.95 0.20 -6.95
CA SER A 129 7.50 -1.08 -6.49
C SER A 129 6.43 -2.05 -6.00
N SER A 130 6.79 -3.34 -5.96
CA SER A 130 5.82 -4.38 -5.57
C SER A 130 5.43 -4.28 -4.10
N ASN A 131 6.39 -4.03 -3.21
CA ASN A 131 6.08 -3.86 -1.78
C ASN A 131 5.18 -2.65 -1.54
N LEU A 132 5.43 -1.54 -2.24
CA LEU A 132 4.61 -0.34 -2.10
C LEU A 132 3.17 -0.60 -2.61
N LYS A 133 3.02 -1.29 -3.74
CA LYS A 133 1.70 -1.67 -4.26
C LYS A 133 0.94 -2.59 -3.30
N LEU A 134 1.63 -3.57 -2.70
CA LEU A 134 1.04 -4.48 -1.71
C LEU A 134 0.52 -3.72 -0.48
N MET A 135 1.29 -2.75 0.04
CA MET A 135 0.83 -1.89 1.14
C MET A 135 -0.45 -1.14 0.79
N PHE A 136 -0.50 -0.51 -0.38
CA PHE A 136 -1.67 0.24 -0.84
C PHE A 136 -2.88 -0.67 -1.11
N ASP A 137 -2.69 -1.85 -1.71
CA ASP A 137 -3.77 -2.83 -1.92
C ASP A 137 -4.40 -3.31 -0.60
N ARG A 138 -3.60 -3.38 0.46
CA ARG A 138 -4.03 -3.72 1.82
C ARG A 138 -4.76 -2.54 2.51
N MET A 139 -4.47 -1.31 2.10
CA MET A 139 -5.10 -0.09 2.61
C MET A 139 -6.42 0.27 1.92
N VAL A 140 -6.95 -0.54 0.99
CA VAL A 140 -8.27 -0.28 0.38
C VAL A 140 -9.39 -0.13 1.43
N CYS A 141 -9.26 -0.82 2.57
CA CYS A 141 -10.17 -0.71 3.71
C CYS A 141 -10.28 0.71 4.30
N MET A 142 -9.28 1.59 4.12
CA MET A 142 -9.37 2.97 4.61
C MET A 142 -10.43 3.79 3.86
N ASN A 143 -10.85 3.34 2.69
CA ASN A 143 -11.78 4.02 1.78
C ASN A 143 -13.23 3.54 1.99
N GLY A 144 -13.78 3.73 3.19
CA GLY A 144 -15.14 3.31 3.51
C GLY A 144 -15.29 1.88 4.02
N GLY A 145 -14.19 1.19 4.34
CA GLY A 145 -14.23 -0.17 4.88
C GLY A 145 -14.98 -0.26 6.22
N ASN A 146 -15.40 -1.47 6.59
CA ASN A 146 -16.20 -1.71 7.77
C ASN A 146 -15.39 -1.56 9.07
N PRO A 147 -15.68 -0.57 9.94
CA PRO A 147 -14.95 -0.40 11.19
C PRO A 147 -15.35 -1.39 12.31
N ASP A 148 -16.41 -2.19 12.14
CA ASP A 148 -16.87 -3.15 13.15
C ASP A 148 -17.25 -4.47 12.49
N GLU A 149 -16.31 -5.41 12.53
CA GLU A 149 -16.46 -6.77 12.03
C GLU A 149 -17.68 -7.54 12.61
N ASN A 150 -18.14 -7.21 13.81
CA ASN A 150 -19.25 -7.92 14.45
C ASN A 150 -20.57 -7.72 13.70
N THR A 151 -20.69 -6.64 12.93
CA THR A 151 -21.85 -6.35 12.07
C THR A 151 -22.06 -7.37 10.95
N ILE A 152 -21.04 -8.19 10.66
CA ILE A 152 -21.05 -9.19 9.60
C ILE A 152 -20.68 -10.59 10.11
N ASP A 153 -20.77 -10.86 11.42
CA ASP A 153 -20.42 -12.14 12.05
C ASP A 153 -19.04 -12.72 11.64
N HIS A 154 -18.05 -11.86 11.39
CA HIS A 154 -16.71 -12.23 10.93
C HIS A 154 -16.70 -13.01 9.59
N LYS A 155 -16.31 -12.30 8.52
CA LYS A 155 -16.09 -12.86 7.17
C LYS A 155 -17.32 -13.57 6.56
N ASP A 156 -18.54 -13.25 7.01
CA ASP A 156 -19.79 -13.70 6.36
C ASP A 156 -20.13 -12.78 5.17
N PRO A 157 -20.03 -13.27 3.92
CA PRO A 157 -20.26 -12.43 2.76
C PRO A 157 -21.74 -12.07 2.57
N GLU A 158 -22.68 -12.96 2.93
CA GLU A 158 -24.10 -12.68 2.79
C GLU A 158 -24.56 -11.57 3.74
N LYS A 159 -24.06 -11.57 4.98
CA LYS A 159 -24.32 -10.48 5.92
C LYS A 159 -23.67 -9.17 5.49
N ALA A 160 -22.45 -9.21 4.97
CA ALA A 160 -21.79 -8.02 4.45
C ALA A 160 -22.57 -7.39 3.28
N MET A 161 -22.96 -8.19 2.29
CA MET A 161 -23.79 -7.73 1.17
C MET A 161 -25.12 -7.13 1.65
N ALA A 162 -25.76 -7.76 2.64
CA ALA A 162 -26.99 -7.23 3.22
C ALA A 162 -26.75 -5.89 3.96
N LEU A 163 -25.67 -5.78 4.74
CA LEU A 163 -25.32 -4.58 5.51
C LEU A 163 -25.13 -3.38 4.59
N GLU A 164 -24.47 -3.54 3.45
CA GLU A 164 -24.16 -2.48 2.48
C GLU A 164 -25.41 -1.76 1.93
N HIS A 165 -26.60 -2.39 2.03
CA HIS A 165 -27.88 -1.79 1.63
C HIS A 165 -28.66 -1.09 2.77
N THR A 166 -28.11 -1.05 3.98
CA THR A 166 -28.80 -0.51 5.16
C THR A 166 -28.51 0.99 5.39
N HIS A 167 -29.32 1.62 6.24
CA HIS A 167 -29.01 2.96 6.75
C HIS A 167 -27.78 2.94 7.68
N GLN A 168 -27.65 1.90 8.50
CA GLN A 168 -26.51 1.70 9.40
C GLN A 168 -25.18 1.77 8.64
N TRP A 169 -25.09 1.16 7.45
CA TRP A 169 -23.90 1.22 6.63
C TRP A 169 -23.51 2.66 6.24
N LYS A 170 -24.51 3.47 5.85
CA LYS A 170 -24.29 4.89 5.51
C LYS A 170 -23.72 5.71 6.67
N GLU A 171 -24.01 5.31 7.91
CA GLU A 171 -23.53 6.00 9.12
C GLU A 171 -22.13 5.54 9.59
N MET A 172 -21.71 4.32 9.23
CA MET A 172 -20.46 3.72 9.68
C MET A 172 -19.35 3.68 8.62
N SER A 173 -19.71 3.63 7.33
CA SER A 173 -18.76 3.64 6.22
C SER A 173 -18.21 5.04 6.04
N LEU A 174 -17.02 5.27 6.61
CA LEU A 174 -16.31 6.55 6.55
C LEU A 174 -14.98 6.37 5.84
N ASN A 175 -14.49 7.43 5.22
CA ASN A 175 -13.09 7.51 4.85
C ASN A 175 -12.26 7.66 6.13
N HIS A 176 -11.53 6.60 6.49
CA HIS A 176 -10.95 6.48 7.83
C HIS A 176 -9.75 7.37 8.06
N LEU A 177 -9.08 7.75 6.97
CA LEU A 177 -7.86 8.54 7.00
C LEU A 177 -8.06 9.95 6.39
N GLU A 178 -9.30 10.35 6.16
CA GLU A 178 -9.67 11.62 5.55
C GLU A 178 -9.02 12.83 6.23
N GLY A 179 -8.73 13.85 5.43
CA GLY A 179 -8.13 15.10 5.89
C GLY A 179 -6.60 15.06 5.99
N ARG A 180 -5.95 13.90 5.87
CA ARG A 180 -4.48 13.80 5.81
C ARG A 180 -3.94 14.27 4.47
N THR A 181 -2.65 14.56 4.44
CA THR A 181 -1.90 14.87 3.22
C THR A 181 -0.93 13.73 2.92
N ALA A 182 -0.89 13.28 1.67
CA ALA A 182 0.15 12.38 1.19
C ALA A 182 0.98 13.06 0.10
N ALA A 183 2.28 12.75 0.10
CA ALA A 183 3.25 13.23 -0.87
C ALA A 183 4.01 12.05 -1.47
N PHE A 184 4.34 12.14 -2.76
CA PHE A 184 5.03 11.10 -3.51
C PHE A 184 6.25 11.69 -4.22
N PHE A 185 7.42 11.17 -3.86
CA PHE A 185 8.66 11.41 -4.60
C PHE A 185 9.09 10.11 -5.28
N CYS A 186 8.84 10.03 -6.57
CA CYS A 186 9.23 8.88 -7.37
C CYS A 186 10.48 9.19 -8.21
N TYR A 187 11.27 8.16 -8.50
CA TYR A 187 12.49 8.34 -9.29
C TYR A 187 12.75 7.15 -10.21
N GLY A 188 13.45 7.39 -11.32
CA GLY A 188 13.80 6.37 -12.31
C GLY A 188 15.08 6.73 -13.04
N ASP A 189 15.60 5.81 -13.84
CA ASP A 189 16.83 6.00 -14.61
C ASP A 189 16.63 6.03 -16.13
N GLU A 190 15.37 5.99 -16.57
CA GLU A 190 14.97 6.00 -17.99
C GLU A 190 15.67 4.90 -18.81
N GLY A 191 15.89 3.72 -18.20
CA GLY A 191 16.59 2.61 -18.86
C GLY A 191 18.10 2.79 -18.90
N GLY A 192 18.66 3.72 -18.13
CA GLY A 192 20.11 3.95 -18.02
C GLY A 192 20.72 4.24 -19.38
N ASP A 193 21.70 3.43 -19.79
CA ASP A 193 22.36 3.52 -21.10
C ASP A 193 21.82 2.52 -22.14
N GLU A 194 20.67 1.90 -21.88
CA GLU A 194 20.10 0.86 -22.75
C GLU A 194 19.32 1.42 -23.94
N MET A 195 18.92 2.69 -23.91
CA MET A 195 18.10 3.31 -24.96
C MET A 195 18.94 3.83 -26.14
N ASP A 196 18.47 3.62 -27.37
CA ASP A 196 19.03 4.19 -28.60
C ASP A 196 18.44 5.59 -28.92
N GLU A 197 18.87 6.20 -30.04
CA GLU A 197 18.43 7.55 -30.44
C GLU A 197 16.93 7.68 -30.75
N ASN A 198 16.23 6.56 -30.94
CA ASN A 198 14.78 6.53 -31.17
C ASN A 198 14.01 6.16 -29.90
N ASN A 199 14.68 6.18 -28.76
CA ASN A 199 14.14 5.73 -27.48
C ASN A 199 13.68 4.27 -27.53
N VAL A 200 14.43 3.40 -28.23
CA VAL A 200 14.18 1.95 -28.27
C VAL A 200 15.31 1.23 -27.54
N PRO A 201 15.04 0.21 -26.69
CA PRO A 201 16.12 -0.53 -26.05
C PRO A 201 17.04 -1.21 -27.08
N LYS A 202 18.35 -0.90 -27.00
CA LYS A 202 19.42 -1.37 -27.90
C LYS A 202 19.46 -2.89 -28.05
N ILE A 203 19.08 -3.62 -27.00
CA ILE A 203 19.11 -5.08 -26.95
C ILE A 203 17.94 -5.73 -27.73
N LEU A 204 16.89 -4.99 -28.06
CA LEU A 204 15.74 -5.54 -28.78
C LEU A 204 16.14 -5.97 -30.19
N GLN A 205 15.96 -7.27 -30.47
CA GLN A 205 16.13 -7.82 -31.82
C GLN A 205 14.96 -7.44 -32.74
N HIS A 206 13.74 -7.48 -32.21
CA HIS A 206 12.51 -7.10 -32.91
C HIS A 206 12.11 -5.66 -32.57
N LYS A 207 12.90 -4.67 -33.04
CA LYS A 207 12.67 -3.24 -32.73
C LYS A 207 11.24 -2.77 -33.05
N ASN A 208 10.59 -3.36 -34.05
CA ASN A 208 9.22 -3.04 -34.43
C ASN A 208 8.14 -3.45 -33.39
N TYR A 209 8.50 -4.15 -32.31
CA TYR A 209 7.59 -4.43 -31.19
C TYR A 209 7.53 -3.30 -30.16
N PHE A 210 8.41 -2.31 -30.27
CA PHE A 210 8.52 -1.22 -29.32
C PHE A 210 8.57 0.12 -30.07
N ASP A 211 7.56 0.95 -29.84
CA ASP A 211 7.56 2.34 -30.29
C ASP A 211 7.91 3.24 -29.10
N GLY A 212 9.13 3.79 -29.11
CA GLY A 212 9.62 4.67 -28.04
C GLY A 212 8.83 5.97 -27.87
N ASN A 213 8.04 6.37 -28.88
CA ASN A 213 7.13 7.52 -28.77
C ASN A 213 5.78 7.13 -28.16
N ALA A 214 5.49 5.83 -28.06
CA ALA A 214 4.26 5.30 -27.49
C ALA A 214 4.45 4.81 -26.04
N GLU A 215 5.54 5.20 -25.38
CA GLU A 215 5.71 4.96 -23.95
C GLU A 215 4.53 5.53 -23.14
N PRO A 216 4.10 4.84 -22.07
CA PRO A 216 2.78 5.02 -21.48
C PRO A 216 2.58 6.38 -20.78
N PHE A 217 3.65 7.09 -20.42
CA PHE A 217 3.57 8.31 -19.62
C PHE A 217 4.30 9.47 -20.27
N LYS A 218 3.64 10.62 -20.33
CA LYS A 218 4.28 11.90 -20.69
C LYS A 218 5.09 12.47 -19.52
N ASP A 219 4.60 12.24 -18.31
CA ASP A 219 5.28 12.53 -17.06
C ASP A 219 5.35 11.22 -16.26
N MET A 220 6.57 10.73 -16.04
CA MET A 220 6.80 9.45 -15.37
C MET A 220 6.26 9.40 -13.94
N ARG A 221 5.89 10.54 -13.32
CA ARG A 221 5.18 10.54 -12.05
C ARG A 221 3.88 9.74 -12.12
N ASP A 222 3.23 9.70 -13.28
CA ASP A 222 1.97 9.00 -13.52
C ASP A 222 2.08 7.47 -13.35
N ALA A 223 3.29 6.91 -13.30
CA ALA A 223 3.52 5.53 -12.86
C ALA A 223 2.99 5.26 -11.43
N TYR A 224 2.85 6.31 -10.61
CA TYR A 224 2.30 6.26 -9.25
C TYR A 224 0.82 6.67 -9.19
N ALA A 225 0.19 7.00 -10.32
CA ALA A 225 -1.19 7.48 -10.37
C ALA A 225 -2.18 6.55 -9.63
N PRO A 226 -2.11 5.20 -9.73
CA PRO A 226 -3.03 4.34 -8.99
C PRO A 226 -2.99 4.56 -7.48
N LEU A 227 -1.81 4.82 -6.90
CA LEU A 227 -1.65 5.06 -5.47
C LEU A 227 -2.17 6.44 -5.08
N VAL A 228 -1.85 7.46 -5.88
CA VAL A 228 -2.30 8.84 -5.70
C VAL A 228 -3.83 8.92 -5.75
N TRP A 229 -4.45 8.27 -6.73
CA TRP A 229 -5.90 8.25 -6.87
C TRP A 229 -6.58 7.46 -5.75
N GLN A 230 -5.96 6.40 -5.25
CA GLN A 230 -6.47 5.70 -4.07
C GLN A 230 -6.48 6.61 -2.82
N CYS A 231 -5.42 7.40 -2.59
CA CYS A 231 -5.41 8.41 -1.52
C CYS A 231 -6.54 9.42 -1.69
N ARG A 232 -6.63 10.04 -2.88
CA ARG A 232 -7.63 11.08 -3.18
C ARG A 232 -9.05 10.54 -3.03
N TYR A 233 -9.30 9.30 -3.47
CA TYR A 233 -10.60 8.63 -3.30
C TYR A 233 -10.96 8.47 -1.82
N GLY A 234 -9.97 8.18 -0.96
CA GLY A 234 -10.11 8.06 0.49
C GLY A 234 -10.08 9.37 1.27
N GLY A 235 -10.16 10.53 0.61
CA GLY A 235 -10.09 11.83 1.27
C GLY A 235 -8.72 12.21 1.83
N VAL A 236 -7.66 11.48 1.46
CA VAL A 236 -6.27 11.86 1.71
C VAL A 236 -5.81 12.68 0.51
N GLU A 237 -5.59 13.97 0.71
CA GLU A 237 -5.20 14.81 -0.40
C GLU A 237 -3.78 14.50 -0.88
N VAL A 238 -3.56 14.63 -2.18
CA VAL A 238 -2.24 14.58 -2.79
C VAL A 238 -2.14 15.79 -3.71
N PRO A 239 -1.64 16.93 -3.22
CA PRO A 239 -1.43 18.11 -4.05
C PRO A 239 -0.45 17.82 -5.18
N ASP A 240 -0.67 18.40 -6.37
CA ASP A 240 0.19 18.14 -7.53
C ASP A 240 1.64 18.59 -7.32
N ASP A 241 1.88 19.57 -6.44
CA ASP A 241 3.22 20.00 -6.04
C ASP A 241 3.93 19.03 -5.09
N LEU A 242 3.17 18.11 -4.48
CA LEU A 242 3.69 17.05 -3.63
C LEU A 242 3.79 15.71 -4.35
N TRP A 243 3.45 15.63 -5.64
CA TRP A 243 3.64 14.47 -6.50
C TRP A 243 4.66 14.77 -7.59
N LYS A 244 5.91 14.32 -7.38
CA LYS A 244 7.05 14.63 -8.24
C LYS A 244 7.78 13.37 -8.68
N TYR A 245 8.26 13.41 -9.92
CA TYR A 245 9.21 12.46 -10.48
C TYR A 245 10.56 13.14 -10.71
N CYS A 246 11.66 12.42 -10.49
CA CYS A 246 12.99 12.89 -10.81
C CYS A 246 13.83 11.77 -11.43
N THR A 247 14.50 12.07 -12.53
CA THR A 247 15.43 11.14 -13.19
C THR A 247 16.79 11.17 -12.51
N SER A 248 17.41 10.00 -12.34
CA SER A 248 18.80 9.87 -11.87
C SER A 248 19.58 8.92 -12.75
N GLY A 249 20.85 9.25 -13.06
CA GLY A 249 21.75 8.37 -13.81
C GLY A 249 21.30 7.98 -15.23
N LYS A 250 20.53 8.84 -15.91
CA LYS A 250 20.21 8.69 -17.33
C LYS A 250 21.49 8.57 -18.17
N GLY A 251 21.53 7.60 -19.08
CA GLY A 251 22.70 7.35 -19.93
C GLY A 251 23.88 6.69 -19.22
N LYS A 252 23.75 6.32 -17.94
CA LYS A 252 24.78 5.60 -17.17
C LYS A 252 24.44 4.12 -17.05
N LYS A 253 25.44 3.31 -16.71
CA LYS A 253 25.21 1.92 -16.30
C LYS A 253 24.43 1.91 -14.98
N TYR A 254 23.61 0.87 -14.78
CA TYR A 254 22.91 0.67 -13.51
C TYR A 254 23.88 0.62 -12.32
N SER A 255 25.10 0.10 -12.49
CA SER A 255 26.15 0.08 -11.45
C SER A 255 26.63 1.47 -11.03
N ASP A 256 26.46 2.48 -11.87
CA ASP A 256 27.01 3.84 -11.71
C ASP A 256 25.89 4.84 -11.35
N ASN A 257 24.78 4.30 -10.84
CA ASN A 257 23.59 5.02 -10.41
C ASN A 257 23.09 4.43 -9.10
N GLN A 258 23.96 4.39 -8.09
CA GLN A 258 23.65 3.95 -6.73
C GLN A 258 23.33 5.14 -5.80
N ALA A 259 23.12 4.88 -4.51
CA ALA A 259 22.77 5.92 -3.55
C ALA A 259 23.87 6.99 -3.44
N GLU A 260 25.14 6.57 -3.44
CA GLU A 260 26.32 7.43 -3.42
C GLU A 260 26.52 8.29 -4.68
N ASP A 261 25.85 7.94 -5.78
CA ASP A 261 25.88 8.70 -7.03
C ASP A 261 24.76 9.74 -7.04
N VAL A 262 23.55 9.33 -6.66
CA VAL A 262 22.38 10.22 -6.61
C VAL A 262 22.60 11.43 -5.72
N ILE A 263 23.26 11.26 -4.57
CA ILE A 263 23.54 12.38 -3.65
C ILE A 263 24.54 13.41 -4.24
N LYS A 264 25.24 13.08 -5.32
CA LYS A 264 26.16 13.97 -6.05
C LYS A 264 25.50 14.63 -7.26
N GLU A 265 24.27 14.24 -7.62
CA GLU A 265 23.53 14.83 -8.72
C GLU A 265 22.77 16.07 -8.23
N ASP A 266 23.33 17.26 -8.50
CA ASP A 266 22.81 18.54 -8.00
C ASP A 266 21.34 18.77 -8.37
N GLU A 267 20.95 18.51 -9.62
CA GLU A 267 19.57 18.68 -10.09
C GLU A 267 18.60 17.77 -9.34
N PHE A 268 18.99 16.50 -9.12
CA PHE A 268 18.19 15.54 -8.37
C PHE A 268 17.99 16.00 -6.93
N MET A 269 19.08 16.37 -6.26
CA MET A 269 19.06 16.75 -4.86
C MET A 269 18.36 18.10 -4.64
N ASN A 270 18.46 19.04 -5.58
CA ASN A 270 17.71 20.30 -5.55
C ASN A 270 16.20 20.07 -5.73
N THR A 271 15.81 19.17 -6.63
CA THR A 271 14.40 18.78 -6.82
C THR A 271 13.85 18.11 -5.57
N PHE A 272 14.61 17.19 -4.98
CA PHE A 272 14.24 16.54 -3.72
C PHE A 272 14.11 17.54 -2.57
N ALA A 273 15.07 18.45 -2.39
CA ALA A 273 15.03 19.45 -1.34
C ALA A 273 13.83 20.40 -1.50
N THR A 274 13.54 20.82 -2.74
CA THR A 274 12.37 21.65 -3.05
C THR A 274 11.06 20.93 -2.70
N TRP A 275 10.95 19.65 -3.05
CA TRP A 275 9.79 18.83 -2.70
C TRP A 275 9.60 18.69 -1.18
N VAL A 276 10.68 18.46 -0.41
CA VAL A 276 10.63 18.42 1.05
C VAL A 276 10.18 19.77 1.65
N ASN A 277 10.70 20.89 1.13
CA ASN A 277 10.29 22.22 1.59
C ASN A 277 8.81 22.50 1.30
N ASN A 278 8.32 22.12 0.11
CA ASN A 278 6.91 22.25 -0.25
C ASN A 278 6.02 21.38 0.66
N PHE A 279 6.46 20.17 0.98
CA PHE A 279 5.79 19.29 1.92
C PHE A 279 5.69 19.92 3.30
N GLU A 280 6.80 20.42 3.85
CA GLU A 280 6.82 21.06 5.16
C GLU A 280 5.88 22.27 5.22
N ASN A 281 5.96 23.16 4.23
CA ASN A 281 5.14 24.37 4.17
C ASN A 281 3.66 24.04 4.16
N LEU A 282 3.25 23.08 3.32
CA LEU A 282 1.85 22.71 3.19
C LEU A 282 1.32 22.05 4.47
N VAL A 283 2.08 21.12 5.06
CA VAL A 283 1.68 20.48 6.32
C VAL A 283 1.54 21.50 7.45
N ARG A 284 2.46 22.46 7.51
CA ARG A 284 2.42 23.54 8.51
C ARG A 284 1.20 24.45 8.31
N GLU A 285 0.91 24.84 7.07
CA GLU A 285 -0.23 25.68 6.72
C GLU A 285 -1.56 24.98 7.02
N LYS A 286 -1.67 23.70 6.67
CA LYS A 286 -2.88 22.90 6.89
C LYS A 286 -3.15 22.64 8.38
N GLY A 287 -2.10 22.48 9.16
CA GLY A 287 -2.21 22.15 10.59
C GLY A 287 -2.43 20.66 10.85
N LYS A 288 -2.59 20.33 12.13
CA LYS A 288 -2.72 18.94 12.60
C LYS A 288 -4.13 18.42 12.37
N ILE A 289 -4.22 17.15 11.98
CA ILE A 289 -5.46 16.53 11.52
C ILE A 289 -6.09 15.70 12.66
N PRO A 290 -7.37 15.91 12.98
CA PRO A 290 -8.09 15.01 13.88
C PRO A 290 -8.35 13.67 13.19
N SER A 291 -8.21 12.56 13.91
CA SER A 291 -8.72 11.27 13.45
C SER A 291 -10.23 11.19 13.66
N ASN A 292 -10.89 10.34 12.86
CA ASN A 292 -12.32 10.06 13.05
C ASN A 292 -12.55 9.14 14.28
N LYS A 293 -13.80 8.76 14.52
CA LYS A 293 -14.21 7.89 15.65
C LYS A 293 -13.70 6.45 15.56
N TYR A 294 -13.31 5.97 14.38
CA TYR A 294 -12.84 4.61 14.12
C TYR A 294 -11.32 4.59 13.96
N ARG A 295 -10.63 4.57 15.09
CA ARG A 295 -9.17 4.60 15.14
C ARG A 295 -8.57 3.22 14.81
N ALA A 296 -7.50 3.22 14.02
CA ALA A 296 -6.61 2.06 13.93
C ALA A 296 -5.65 2.00 15.13
N TYR A 297 -5.25 3.17 15.64
CA TYR A 297 -4.49 3.25 16.89
C TYR A 297 -5.30 2.71 18.07
N GLY A 298 -4.72 1.76 18.80
CA GLY A 298 -5.38 1.10 19.93
C GLY A 298 -6.43 0.06 19.54
N TYR A 299 -6.62 -0.20 18.24
CA TYR A 299 -7.50 -1.27 17.76
C TYR A 299 -6.98 -2.63 18.25
N LYS A 300 -7.90 -3.43 18.80
CA LYS A 300 -7.65 -4.80 19.19
C LYS A 300 -8.58 -5.69 18.38
N PRO A 301 -8.05 -6.58 17.51
CA PRO A 301 -8.88 -7.53 16.78
C PRO A 301 -9.78 -8.33 17.73
N PRO A 302 -11.07 -8.51 17.41
CA PRO A 302 -11.96 -9.32 18.24
C PRO A 302 -11.52 -10.79 18.25
N THR A 303 -11.62 -11.45 19.40
CA THR A 303 -11.34 -12.89 19.54
C THR A 303 -12.52 -13.73 19.07
N ASN A 304 -12.59 -14.02 17.78
CA ASN A 304 -13.74 -14.65 17.14
C ASN A 304 -13.62 -16.18 16.97
N LEU A 305 -13.18 -16.91 18.00
CA LEU A 305 -12.95 -18.37 17.93
C LEU A 305 -14.14 -19.16 17.36
N TRP A 306 -15.36 -18.83 17.77
CA TRP A 306 -16.56 -19.49 17.28
C TRP A 306 -16.86 -19.14 15.82
N GLN A 307 -16.66 -17.88 15.41
CA GLN A 307 -16.91 -17.49 14.02
C GLN A 307 -15.81 -18.01 13.10
N GLU A 308 -14.55 -18.07 13.54
CA GLU A 308 -13.47 -18.75 12.83
C GLU A 308 -13.81 -20.23 12.59
N ALA A 309 -14.37 -20.92 13.59
CA ALA A 309 -14.86 -22.28 13.42
C ALA A 309 -15.99 -22.37 12.38
N LYS A 310 -16.96 -21.43 12.38
CA LYS A 310 -18.01 -21.38 11.35
C LYS A 310 -17.45 -21.14 9.95
N THR A 311 -16.50 -20.24 9.80
CA THR A 311 -15.82 -19.99 8.51
C THR A 311 -15.09 -21.25 8.04
N GLY A 312 -14.45 -21.98 8.96
CA GLY A 312 -13.86 -23.29 8.68
C GLY A 312 -14.87 -24.33 8.20
N ILE A 313 -16.03 -24.44 8.86
CA ILE A 313 -17.12 -25.33 8.45
C ILE A 313 -17.66 -24.94 7.07
N ARG A 314 -17.90 -23.65 6.83
CA ARG A 314 -18.34 -23.13 5.53
C ARG A 314 -17.35 -23.47 4.43
N SER A 315 -16.06 -23.22 4.65
CA SER A 315 -14.98 -23.54 3.72
C SER A 315 -14.95 -25.04 3.40
N TRP A 316 -15.16 -25.89 4.41
CA TRP A 316 -15.28 -27.33 4.23
C TRP A 316 -16.50 -27.69 3.38
N MET A 317 -17.70 -27.17 3.68
CA MET A 317 -18.92 -27.45 2.91
C MET A 317 -18.77 -27.09 1.42
N LEU A 318 -18.21 -25.92 1.12
CA LEU A 318 -17.98 -25.45 -0.26
C LEU A 318 -17.05 -26.40 -1.03
N ARG A 319 -16.05 -27.01 -0.38
CA ARG A 319 -15.16 -28.01 -1.02
C ARG A 319 -15.90 -29.29 -1.44
N PHE A 320 -17.00 -29.61 -0.79
CA PHE A 320 -17.90 -30.72 -1.15
C PHE A 320 -19.03 -30.29 -2.10
N GLY A 321 -19.01 -29.05 -2.59
CA GLY A 321 -20.04 -28.51 -3.48
C GLY A 321 -21.40 -28.30 -2.80
N ILE A 322 -21.40 -28.24 -1.46
CA ILE A 322 -22.54 -27.86 -0.64
C ILE A 322 -22.47 -26.35 -0.47
N ASN A 323 -23.33 -25.65 -1.20
CA ASN A 323 -23.38 -24.19 -1.19
C ASN A 323 -24.45 -23.73 -0.20
N PRO A 324 -24.24 -22.61 0.52
CA PRO A 324 -25.30 -21.96 1.27
C PRO A 324 -26.42 -21.49 0.34
N ASP A 325 -27.67 -21.59 0.80
CA ASP A 325 -28.84 -21.18 0.03
C ASP A 325 -28.80 -19.67 -0.29
N ASN A 326 -29.21 -19.32 -1.52
CA ASN A 326 -29.22 -17.98 -2.10
C ASN A 326 -27.84 -17.28 -2.18
N SER A 327 -26.75 -18.04 -2.02
CA SER A 327 -25.39 -17.50 -2.03
C SER A 327 -24.82 -17.31 -3.44
N SER A 328 -23.74 -16.53 -3.55
CA SER A 328 -22.99 -16.40 -4.82
C SER A 328 -22.44 -17.75 -5.32
N PRO A 329 -21.81 -18.60 -4.48
CA PRO A 329 -21.40 -19.95 -4.90
C PRO A 329 -22.53 -20.83 -5.45
N GLU A 330 -23.74 -20.76 -4.90
CA GLU A 330 -24.91 -21.47 -5.43
C GLU A 330 -25.26 -20.98 -6.84
N LYS A 331 -25.44 -19.67 -7.00
CA LYS A 331 -25.76 -19.06 -8.31
C LYS A 331 -24.70 -19.37 -9.36
N GLN A 332 -23.41 -19.29 -8.99
CA GLN A 332 -22.31 -19.62 -9.91
C GLN A 332 -22.33 -21.09 -10.35
N LYS A 333 -22.70 -22.01 -9.45
CA LYS A 333 -22.88 -23.43 -9.74
C LYS A 333 -24.07 -23.68 -10.68
N GLU A 334 -25.21 -23.04 -10.41
CA GLU A 334 -26.41 -23.12 -11.27
C GLU A 334 -26.14 -22.61 -12.69
N LEU A 335 -25.38 -21.52 -12.80
CA LEU A 335 -24.94 -20.95 -14.08
C LEU A 335 -23.79 -21.73 -14.73
N GLY A 336 -23.20 -22.71 -14.05
CA GLY A 336 -22.08 -23.50 -14.56
C GLY A 336 -20.79 -22.70 -14.81
N LEU A 337 -20.59 -21.60 -14.09
CA LEU A 337 -19.45 -20.68 -14.29
C LEU A 337 -18.13 -21.29 -13.85
N ASN A 338 -18.12 -22.00 -12.73
CA ASN A 338 -16.94 -22.61 -12.13
C ASN A 338 -17.18 -24.11 -11.89
N LYS A 339 -16.20 -24.94 -12.27
CA LYS A 339 -16.25 -26.42 -12.15
C LYS A 339 -15.09 -26.95 -11.30
N ASP A 340 -14.84 -26.29 -10.18
CA ASP A 340 -13.62 -26.40 -9.38
C ASP A 340 -13.85 -26.96 -7.95
N THR A 341 -15.05 -27.44 -7.61
CA THR A 341 -15.34 -28.08 -6.31
C THR A 341 -14.43 -29.28 -6.07
N ARG A 342 -13.52 -29.17 -5.08
CA ARG A 342 -12.59 -30.26 -4.72
C ARG A 342 -12.32 -30.35 -3.23
N LEU A 343 -12.30 -31.59 -2.77
CA LEU A 343 -11.85 -32.02 -1.44
C LEU A 343 -10.43 -31.55 -1.08
N PHE A 344 -9.51 -31.57 -2.06
CA PHE A 344 -8.09 -31.26 -1.87
C PHE A 344 -7.65 -30.15 -2.83
N PRO A 345 -7.55 -28.90 -2.36
CA PRO A 345 -7.28 -27.73 -3.21
C PRO A 345 -5.82 -27.62 -3.68
N LYS A 346 -4.96 -28.60 -3.39
CA LYS A 346 -3.51 -28.51 -3.65
C LYS A 346 -3.13 -28.56 -5.13
N LYS A 347 -4.06 -28.92 -6.01
CA LYS A 347 -3.81 -29.06 -7.44
C LYS A 347 -4.44 -27.93 -8.23
N SER A 348 -3.60 -27.20 -8.94
CA SER A 348 -3.99 -26.09 -9.82
C SER A 348 -4.80 -26.56 -11.04
N GLU A 349 -5.57 -25.65 -11.64
CA GLU A 349 -6.23 -25.90 -12.94
C GLU A 349 -5.23 -26.21 -14.05
N GLY A 350 -4.05 -25.59 -14.01
CA GLY A 350 -2.97 -25.91 -14.93
C GLY A 350 -2.53 -27.37 -14.83
N GLU A 351 -2.37 -27.92 -13.62
CA GLU A 351 -1.98 -29.34 -13.46
C GLU A 351 -3.08 -30.29 -13.93
N LYS A 352 -4.35 -29.95 -13.72
CA LYS A 352 -5.49 -30.78 -14.17
C LYS A 352 -5.61 -30.80 -15.70
N LEU A 353 -5.33 -29.69 -16.37
CA LEU A 353 -5.34 -29.60 -17.84
C LEU A 353 -4.28 -30.50 -18.50
N ARG A 354 -3.23 -30.87 -17.76
CA ARG A 354 -2.10 -31.65 -18.26
C ARG A 354 -2.21 -33.15 -17.96
N GLU A 355 -3.34 -33.58 -17.41
CA GLU A 355 -3.72 -34.99 -17.26
C GLU A 355 -4.78 -35.37 -18.27
#